data_AF-A0A959WHZ4-F1
#
_entry.id   AF-A0A959WHZ4-F1
#
_cell.length_a   1.000
_cell.length_b   1.000
_cell.length_c   1.000
_cell.angle_alpha   90.00
_cell.angle_beta   90.00
_cell.angle_gamma   90.00
#
_symmetry.space_group_name_H-M   'P 1'
#
loop_
_entity.id
_entity.type
_entity.pdbx_description
1 polymer ?
#
loop_
_entity_poly.entity_id
_entity_poly.type
_entity_poly.pdbx_seq_one_letter_code
_entity_poly.pdbx_strand_id
1 'polypeptide(L)'
;PATTHDESIVTLHSLLDRDVYRGGAIVVGPVRRGRGRKVRVERRIVPVSDDPQKRIEVLERDIWRIAVENLDYAEQHVWAALAGARVTTQGWRRAKAMLQHDRTKELRRRYLLTCVQRNRNAQLRLKALGEIANLKDPEAFDDAIDIVGTWSRDEKRAGTKALLQALVDKRIGRRDQAQAWVWRLASYTRDLHEEYAVQRWPETKRLLGLLVNSAGRAHGKNARKLVQSARKQDRRLAVSLLAAAVAHTPEGEEVLRGARMRMARKPSAVARELLRNFPKGGKKRRRKKNKKKKDGENPEVENTETTETTAEEEATGVEASDAGDTAGDQAEAETEADDSEATEKKPRRKPRTRAKAKASKTEDDSSDEDPGEEVE
;
A
#
# COMPACT_ATOMS: atom_id res chain seq x y z
N PRO A 1 -31.15 10.26 10.46
CA PRO A 1 -30.01 10.43 9.53
C PRO A 1 -30.58 10.74 8.15
N ALA A 2 -29.93 11.58 7.34
CA ALA A 2 -30.41 11.81 5.98
C ALA A 2 -30.05 10.61 5.11
N THR A 3 -31.07 9.87 4.66
CA THR A 3 -30.98 8.99 3.50
C THR A 3 -30.65 9.81 2.25
N THR A 4 -30.21 9.13 1.21
CA THR A 4 -29.94 9.72 -0.09
C THR A 4 -30.91 9.15 -1.12
N HIS A 5 -31.19 9.96 -2.14
CA HIS A 5 -32.11 9.64 -3.23
C HIS A 5 -33.58 9.47 -2.81
N ASP A 6 -34.02 10.07 -1.69
CA ASP A 6 -35.40 10.57 -1.57
C ASP A 6 -35.65 11.47 -2.81
N GLU A 7 -36.60 11.11 -3.67
CA GLU A 7 -36.85 11.82 -4.96
C GLU A 7 -37.08 13.32 -4.77
N SER A 8 -37.74 13.69 -3.66
CA SER A 8 -37.96 15.07 -3.24
C SER A 8 -36.65 15.85 -2.98
N ILE A 9 -35.60 15.20 -2.48
CA ILE A 9 -34.30 15.84 -2.25
C ILE A 9 -33.58 16.06 -3.58
N VAL A 10 -33.65 15.10 -4.52
CA VAL A 10 -32.98 15.22 -5.82
C VAL A 10 -33.63 16.30 -6.68
N THR A 11 -34.96 16.21 -6.85
CA THR A 11 -35.75 17.20 -7.59
C THR A 11 -35.60 18.61 -7.02
N LEU A 12 -35.65 18.80 -5.69
CA LEU A 12 -35.49 20.14 -5.08
C LEU A 12 -34.11 20.78 -5.30
N HIS A 13 -33.04 20.00 -5.47
CA HIS A 13 -31.71 20.55 -5.75
C HIS A 13 -31.48 20.74 -7.26
N SER A 14 -32.05 19.84 -8.07
CA SER A 14 -32.11 19.94 -9.53
C SER A 14 -32.83 21.22 -9.99
N LEU A 15 -34.01 21.49 -9.42
CA LEU A 15 -34.80 22.71 -9.62
C LEU A 15 -34.14 24.01 -9.11
N LEU A 16 -32.97 23.91 -8.47
CA LEU A 16 -32.19 25.05 -7.96
C LEU A 16 -30.80 25.14 -8.59
N ASP A 17 -30.51 24.37 -9.66
CA ASP A 17 -29.21 24.25 -10.31
C ASP A 17 -28.05 23.97 -9.32
N ARG A 18 -28.27 23.05 -8.37
CA ARG A 18 -27.27 22.67 -7.36
C ARG A 18 -26.93 21.19 -7.41
N ASP A 19 -25.84 20.85 -8.09
CA ASP A 19 -25.32 19.47 -8.16
C ASP A 19 -24.89 18.87 -6.80
N VAL A 20 -24.91 19.65 -5.71
CA VAL A 20 -24.26 19.34 -4.42
C VAL A 20 -25.17 19.64 -3.23
N TYR A 21 -25.45 18.60 -2.45
CA TYR A 21 -25.94 18.72 -1.08
C TYR A 21 -24.81 18.54 -0.06
N ARG A 22 -25.01 19.06 1.14
CA ARG A 22 -24.10 18.95 2.29
C ARG A 22 -24.96 18.87 3.55
N GLY A 23 -24.78 17.82 4.36
CA GLY A 23 -25.66 17.55 5.50
C GLY A 23 -25.84 18.77 6.43
N GLY A 24 -27.09 19.15 6.70
CA GLY A 24 -27.41 20.30 7.54
C GLY A 24 -27.20 21.68 6.88
N ALA A 25 -26.88 21.74 5.58
CA ALA A 25 -27.07 22.97 4.81
C ALA A 25 -28.58 23.11 4.53
N ILE A 26 -29.16 24.25 4.90
CA ILE A 26 -30.55 24.54 4.54
C ILE A 26 -30.57 24.86 3.04
N VAL A 27 -31.47 24.19 2.31
CA VAL A 27 -31.58 24.33 0.84
C VAL A 27 -32.08 25.73 0.48
N VAL A 28 -33.13 26.17 1.17
CA VAL A 28 -33.62 27.55 1.18
C VAL A 28 -32.59 28.48 1.83
N GLY A 29 -32.59 29.78 1.47
CA GLY A 29 -31.74 30.82 2.05
C GLY A 29 -31.83 30.94 3.59
N PRO A 30 -31.01 31.79 4.24
CA PRO A 30 -30.65 31.70 5.66
C PRO A 30 -31.83 31.85 6.65
N VAL A 31 -32.56 30.75 6.87
CA VAL A 31 -33.65 30.64 7.85
C VAL A 31 -33.07 30.76 9.25
N ARG A 32 -33.16 31.96 9.83
CA ARG A 32 -32.88 32.25 11.23
C ARG A 32 -33.95 31.59 12.12
N ARG A 33 -33.90 30.25 12.29
CA ARG A 33 -34.61 29.60 13.40
C ARG A 33 -34.13 30.26 14.69
N GLY A 34 -35.08 30.66 15.54
CA GLY A 34 -34.81 31.52 16.70
C GLY A 34 -33.75 30.94 17.66
N ARG A 35 -33.13 31.84 18.44
CA ARG A 35 -32.16 31.50 19.51
C ARG A 35 -30.75 31.06 19.04
N GLY A 36 -30.24 31.66 17.97
CA GLY A 36 -28.79 31.93 17.78
C GLY A 36 -27.83 30.76 17.53
N ARG A 37 -28.29 29.50 17.57
CA ARG A 37 -27.43 28.33 17.32
C ARG A 37 -27.12 28.21 15.83
N LYS A 38 -25.87 28.49 15.44
CA LYS A 38 -25.36 28.23 14.08
C LYS A 38 -25.56 26.75 13.75
N VAL A 39 -26.22 26.44 12.63
CA VAL A 39 -26.43 25.05 12.20
C VAL A 39 -25.08 24.41 11.91
N ARG A 40 -24.83 23.22 12.48
CA ARG A 40 -23.57 22.48 12.28
C ARG A 40 -23.60 21.80 10.91
N VAL A 41 -23.32 22.55 9.87
CA VAL A 41 -23.20 22.03 8.51
C VAL A 41 -22.04 21.02 8.45
N GLU A 42 -22.29 19.87 7.86
CA GLU A 42 -21.31 18.79 7.72
C GLU A 42 -20.12 19.20 6.84
N ARG A 43 -19.00 18.50 7.01
CA ARG A 43 -17.79 18.73 6.20
C ARG A 43 -17.81 17.95 4.89
N ARG A 44 -18.77 17.04 4.69
CA ARG A 44 -18.87 16.16 3.52
C ARG A 44 -20.03 16.53 2.60
N ILE A 45 -19.89 16.17 1.33
CA ILE A 45 -20.79 16.48 0.22
C ILE A 45 -21.41 15.19 -0.33
N VAL A 46 -22.63 15.29 -0.84
CA VAL A 46 -23.32 14.27 -1.64
C VAL A 46 -23.64 14.90 -3.01
N PRO A 47 -23.41 14.22 -4.16
CA PRO A 47 -23.90 14.66 -5.45
C PRO A 47 -25.43 14.51 -5.50
N VAL A 48 -26.14 15.58 -5.84
CA VAL A 48 -27.61 15.59 -5.87
C VAL A 48 -28.07 16.33 -7.13
N SER A 49 -28.30 15.56 -8.18
CA SER A 49 -28.81 16.00 -9.50
C SER A 49 -29.46 14.79 -10.15
N ASP A 50 -30.55 14.96 -10.90
CA ASP A 50 -31.26 13.83 -11.53
C ASP A 50 -30.38 13.16 -12.60
N ASP A 51 -29.64 13.96 -13.36
CA ASP A 51 -28.67 13.49 -14.36
C ASP A 51 -27.46 12.75 -13.72
N PRO A 52 -27.24 11.46 -14.05
CA PRO A 52 -26.07 10.71 -13.59
C PRO A 52 -24.73 11.30 -14.05
N GLN A 53 -24.66 11.97 -15.21
CA GLN A 53 -23.42 12.52 -15.75
C GLN A 53 -22.93 13.70 -14.89
N LYS A 54 -23.79 14.68 -14.59
CA LYS A 54 -23.51 15.73 -13.59
C LYS A 54 -23.06 15.16 -12.24
N ARG A 55 -23.67 14.07 -11.76
CA ARG A 55 -23.26 13.43 -10.49
C ARG A 55 -21.83 12.87 -10.59
N ILE A 56 -21.46 12.23 -11.70
CA ILE A 56 -20.08 11.76 -11.96
C ILE A 56 -19.09 12.93 -12.03
N GLU A 57 -19.45 14.05 -12.64
CA GLU A 57 -18.60 15.26 -12.70
C GLU A 57 -18.34 15.85 -11.29
N VAL A 58 -19.35 15.83 -10.41
CA VAL A 58 -19.17 16.15 -8.98
C VAL A 58 -18.25 15.13 -8.28
N LEU A 59 -18.39 13.83 -8.58
CA LEU A 59 -17.45 12.82 -8.06
C LEU A 59 -16.01 13.16 -8.50
N GLU A 60 -15.78 13.51 -9.76
CA GLU A 60 -14.44 13.84 -10.29
C GLU A 60 -13.86 15.15 -9.75
N ARG A 61 -14.68 16.19 -9.56
CA ARG A 61 -14.25 17.49 -9.05
C ARG A 61 -13.91 17.42 -7.56
N ASP A 62 -14.77 16.78 -6.77
CA ASP A 62 -14.77 16.90 -5.32
C ASP A 62 -14.44 15.61 -4.55
N ILE A 63 -13.99 14.52 -5.21
CA ILE A 63 -13.56 13.20 -4.67
C ILE A 63 -13.40 13.15 -3.13
N TRP A 64 -12.44 13.91 -2.59
CA TRP A 64 -12.04 13.85 -1.19
C TRP A 64 -13.04 14.43 -0.19
N ARG A 65 -13.99 15.27 -0.64
CA ARG A 65 -15.03 15.88 0.17
C ARG A 65 -16.26 14.99 0.34
N ILE A 66 -16.35 13.85 -0.34
CA ILE A 66 -17.62 13.15 -0.52
C ILE A 66 -17.97 12.21 0.65
N ALA A 67 -19.26 12.11 0.99
CA ALA A 67 -19.84 11.14 1.90
C ALA A 67 -20.07 9.82 1.17
N VAL A 68 -19.00 9.05 0.96
CA VAL A 68 -19.03 7.76 0.23
C VAL A 68 -20.03 6.78 0.85
N GLU A 69 -20.18 6.80 2.18
CA GLU A 69 -21.17 6.01 2.93
C GLU A 69 -22.64 6.36 2.62
N ASN A 70 -22.89 7.49 1.94
CA ASN A 70 -24.20 7.95 1.53
C ASN A 70 -24.38 7.94 -0.01
N LEU A 71 -23.39 7.51 -0.80
CA LEU A 71 -23.58 7.36 -2.25
C LEU A 71 -24.41 6.11 -2.56
N ASP A 72 -25.11 6.07 -3.70
CA ASP A 72 -25.59 4.80 -4.26
C ASP A 72 -24.43 3.83 -4.53
N TYR A 73 -24.70 2.52 -4.49
CA TYR A 73 -23.70 1.47 -4.69
C TYR A 73 -22.94 1.58 -6.03
N ALA A 74 -23.59 1.98 -7.13
CA ALA A 74 -22.90 2.22 -8.40
C ALA A 74 -21.94 3.42 -8.30
N GLU A 75 -22.37 4.49 -7.63
CA GLU A 75 -21.56 5.69 -7.39
C GLU A 75 -20.40 5.44 -6.41
N GLN A 76 -20.58 4.57 -5.42
CA GLN A 76 -19.49 4.09 -4.55
C GLN A 76 -18.39 3.40 -5.36
N HIS A 77 -18.75 2.58 -6.36
CA HIS A 77 -17.79 1.93 -7.26
C HIS A 77 -17.09 2.91 -8.21
N VAL A 78 -17.80 3.91 -8.74
CA VAL A 78 -17.20 4.99 -9.54
C VAL A 78 -16.24 5.81 -8.69
N TRP A 79 -16.66 6.24 -7.50
CA TRP A 79 -15.81 6.96 -6.54
C TRP A 79 -14.55 6.15 -6.18
N ALA A 80 -14.69 4.85 -5.91
CA ALA A 80 -13.56 3.98 -5.58
C ALA A 80 -12.53 3.91 -6.72
N ALA A 81 -13.00 3.81 -7.98
CA ALA A 81 -12.12 3.81 -9.16
C ALA A 81 -11.42 5.17 -9.34
N LEU A 82 -12.16 6.28 -9.27
CA LEU A 82 -11.60 7.64 -9.38
C LEU A 82 -10.57 7.94 -8.29
N ALA A 83 -10.89 7.59 -7.03
CA ALA A 83 -9.99 7.72 -5.90
C ALA A 83 -8.74 6.86 -6.09
N GLY A 84 -8.86 5.63 -6.61
CA GLY A 84 -7.71 4.76 -6.91
C GLY A 84 -6.77 5.37 -7.95
N ALA A 85 -7.32 5.88 -9.05
CA ALA A 85 -6.54 6.54 -10.10
C ALA A 85 -5.84 7.83 -9.64
N ARG A 86 -6.50 8.63 -8.78
CA ARG A 86 -6.06 9.99 -8.41
C ARG A 86 -5.51 10.14 -6.98
N VAL A 87 -5.35 9.05 -6.21
CA VAL A 87 -4.82 9.12 -4.83
C VAL A 87 -3.35 9.58 -4.78
N THR A 88 -3.08 10.49 -3.85
CA THR A 88 -1.73 10.98 -3.50
C THR A 88 -1.19 10.29 -2.24
N THR A 89 0.09 10.49 -1.93
CA THR A 89 0.73 9.94 -0.71
C THR A 89 0.04 10.37 0.58
N GLN A 90 -0.40 11.64 0.65
CA GLN A 90 -1.22 12.17 1.74
C GLN A 90 -2.65 11.61 1.71
N GLY A 91 -3.26 11.51 0.53
CA GLY A 91 -4.61 10.99 0.33
C GLY A 91 -4.80 9.53 0.77
N TRP A 92 -3.74 8.70 0.76
CA TRP A 92 -3.83 7.26 1.05
C TRP A 92 -4.54 6.92 2.38
N ARG A 93 -4.22 7.63 3.46
CA ARG A 93 -4.85 7.38 4.78
C ARG A 93 -6.32 7.81 4.77
N ARG A 94 -6.64 8.92 4.09
CA ARG A 94 -7.99 9.45 3.92
C ARG A 94 -8.87 8.48 3.12
N ALA A 95 -8.39 7.99 1.98
CA ALA A 95 -9.09 7.00 1.15
C ALA A 95 -9.49 5.76 1.95
N LYS A 96 -8.55 5.18 2.72
CA LYS A 96 -8.82 4.01 3.56
C LYS A 96 -9.84 4.27 4.68
N ALA A 97 -9.88 5.47 5.25
CA ALA A 97 -10.89 5.85 6.25
C ALA A 97 -12.26 6.13 5.61
N MET A 98 -12.29 6.63 4.36
CA MET A 98 -13.53 6.82 3.60
C MET A 98 -14.16 5.48 3.19
N LEU A 99 -13.36 4.42 3.03
CA LEU A 99 -13.78 3.04 2.75
C LEU A 99 -13.88 2.16 4.02
N GLN A 100 -14.14 2.74 5.19
CA GLN A 100 -14.22 1.96 6.44
C GLN A 100 -15.57 1.24 6.63
N HIS A 101 -16.64 1.70 5.98
CA HIS A 101 -17.96 1.04 5.98
C HIS A 101 -18.03 -0.19 5.07
N ASP A 102 -17.04 -0.37 4.18
CA ASP A 102 -16.96 -1.45 3.19
C ASP A 102 -16.75 -2.82 3.86
N ARG A 103 -17.86 -3.50 4.19
CA ARG A 103 -17.88 -4.81 4.86
C ARG A 103 -17.45 -5.94 3.92
N THR A 104 -17.87 -5.89 2.64
CA THR A 104 -17.55 -6.90 1.63
C THR A 104 -16.10 -6.80 1.14
N LYS A 105 -15.51 -5.58 1.22
CA LYS A 105 -14.18 -5.18 0.71
C LYS A 105 -14.15 -4.96 -0.81
N GLU A 106 -15.30 -4.90 -1.47
CA GLU A 106 -15.41 -4.79 -2.93
C GLU A 106 -14.98 -3.40 -3.42
N LEU A 107 -15.40 -2.34 -2.72
CA LEU A 107 -14.97 -0.97 -3.01
C LEU A 107 -13.46 -0.82 -2.79
N ARG A 108 -12.93 -1.44 -1.73
CA ARG A 108 -11.50 -1.48 -1.43
C ARG A 108 -10.70 -2.31 -2.44
N ARG A 109 -11.24 -3.42 -2.97
CA ARG A 109 -10.69 -4.13 -4.13
C ARG A 109 -10.65 -3.20 -5.34
N ARG A 110 -11.78 -2.58 -5.70
CA ARG A 110 -11.91 -1.68 -6.86
C ARG A 110 -10.94 -0.49 -6.80
N TYR A 111 -10.85 0.15 -5.65
CA TYR A 111 -9.90 1.23 -5.35
C TYR A 111 -8.44 0.78 -5.49
N LEU A 112 -8.07 -0.36 -4.90
CA LEU A 112 -6.68 -0.84 -4.94
C LEU A 112 -6.28 -1.29 -6.35
N LEU A 113 -7.12 -2.06 -7.05
CA LEU A 113 -6.85 -2.50 -8.43
C LEU A 113 -6.75 -1.30 -9.38
N THR A 114 -7.67 -0.33 -9.27
CA THR A 114 -7.60 0.88 -10.09
C THR A 114 -6.37 1.74 -9.75
N CYS A 115 -5.91 1.73 -8.50
CA CYS A 115 -4.62 2.32 -8.14
C CYS A 115 -3.44 1.60 -8.82
N VAL A 116 -3.39 0.26 -8.79
CA VAL A 116 -2.34 -0.55 -9.46
C VAL A 116 -2.35 -0.32 -10.98
N GLN A 117 -3.53 -0.17 -11.59
CA GLN A 117 -3.69 -0.01 -13.04
C GLN A 117 -3.43 1.43 -13.53
N ARG A 118 -4.02 2.45 -12.89
CA ARG A 118 -4.13 3.81 -13.44
C ARG A 118 -3.31 4.88 -12.72
N ASN A 119 -2.79 4.62 -11.51
CA ASN A 119 -2.11 5.66 -10.73
C ASN A 119 -0.69 5.93 -11.25
N ARG A 120 -0.40 7.19 -11.61
CA ARG A 120 0.91 7.62 -12.11
C ARG A 120 2.07 7.38 -11.12
N ASN A 121 1.79 7.36 -9.82
CA ASN A 121 2.82 7.20 -8.78
C ASN A 121 3.15 5.71 -8.53
N ALA A 122 4.30 5.27 -9.04
CA ALA A 122 4.80 3.90 -8.87
C ALA A 122 4.93 3.44 -7.40
N GLN A 123 5.25 4.34 -6.46
CA GLN A 123 5.32 3.97 -5.03
C GLN A 123 3.93 3.65 -4.46
N LEU A 124 2.88 4.32 -4.94
CA LEU A 124 1.49 4.00 -4.56
C LEU A 124 1.00 2.72 -5.23
N ARG A 125 1.38 2.47 -6.49
CA ARG A 125 1.14 1.17 -7.15
C ARG A 125 1.75 0.00 -6.35
N LEU A 126 3.02 0.10 -5.95
CA LEU A 126 3.68 -0.93 -5.13
C LEU A 126 3.03 -1.09 -3.74
N LYS A 127 2.62 0.01 -3.12
CA LYS A 127 1.89 -0.01 -1.84
C LYS A 127 0.51 -0.66 -1.96
N ALA A 128 -0.18 -0.44 -3.09
CA ALA A 128 -1.46 -1.05 -3.38
C ALA A 128 -1.36 -2.58 -3.50
N LEU A 129 -0.34 -3.11 -4.20
CA LEU A 129 -0.08 -4.57 -4.26
C LEU A 129 0.05 -5.18 -2.85
N GLY A 130 0.78 -4.53 -1.94
CA GLY A 130 0.93 -4.96 -0.55
C GLY A 130 -0.37 -4.96 0.25
N GLU A 131 -1.32 -4.08 -0.09
CA GLU A 131 -2.64 -3.98 0.54
C GLU A 131 -3.70 -4.88 -0.10
N ILE A 132 -3.62 -5.19 -1.39
CA ILE A 132 -4.40 -6.26 -2.05
C ILE A 132 -4.08 -7.58 -1.35
N ALA A 133 -2.79 -7.85 -1.16
CA ALA A 133 -2.32 -8.98 -0.37
C ALA A 133 -2.77 -8.95 1.11
N ASN A 134 -3.22 -7.81 1.67
CA ASN A 134 -3.84 -7.76 3.00
C ASN A 134 -5.33 -8.13 2.98
N LEU A 135 -6.03 -7.98 1.85
CA LEU A 135 -7.43 -8.41 1.72
C LEU A 135 -7.56 -9.94 1.79
N LYS A 136 -6.51 -10.66 1.33
CA LYS A 136 -6.46 -12.12 1.11
C LYS A 136 -7.46 -12.64 0.05
N ASP A 137 -8.08 -11.74 -0.71
CA ASP A 137 -8.87 -12.03 -1.90
C ASP A 137 -7.98 -12.71 -2.95
N PRO A 138 -8.31 -13.93 -3.42
CA PRO A 138 -7.56 -14.62 -4.46
C PRO A 138 -7.67 -13.96 -5.84
N GLU A 139 -8.83 -13.43 -6.19
CA GLU A 139 -9.08 -12.88 -7.53
C GLU A 139 -8.40 -11.53 -7.69
N ALA A 140 -8.55 -10.64 -6.70
CA ALA A 140 -7.84 -9.36 -6.68
C ALA A 140 -6.32 -9.54 -6.73
N PHE A 141 -5.81 -10.70 -6.28
CA PHE A 141 -4.39 -11.03 -6.38
C PHE A 141 -3.97 -11.51 -7.78
N ASP A 142 -4.82 -12.26 -8.51
CA ASP A 142 -4.57 -12.62 -9.91
C ASP A 142 -4.75 -11.41 -10.85
N ASP A 143 -5.81 -10.60 -10.66
CA ASP A 143 -6.02 -9.30 -11.29
C ASP A 143 -4.75 -8.42 -11.18
N ALA A 144 -4.15 -8.38 -9.98
CA ALA A 144 -2.95 -7.59 -9.72
C ALA A 144 -1.68 -8.18 -10.38
N ILE A 145 -1.60 -9.50 -10.57
CA ILE A 145 -0.50 -10.12 -11.32
C ILE A 145 -0.60 -9.72 -12.79
N ASP A 146 -1.78 -9.80 -13.40
CA ASP A 146 -1.95 -9.46 -14.82
C ASP A 146 -1.74 -7.97 -15.11
N ILE A 147 -2.20 -7.08 -14.23
CA ILE A 147 -1.87 -5.66 -14.35
C ILE A 147 -0.35 -5.44 -14.27
N VAL A 148 0.36 -6.08 -13.34
CA VAL A 148 1.85 -6.04 -13.28
C VAL A 148 2.48 -6.65 -14.53
N GLY A 149 1.84 -7.64 -15.15
CA GLY A 149 2.21 -8.24 -16.43
C GLY A 149 2.25 -7.24 -17.59
N THR A 150 1.49 -6.13 -17.52
CA THR A 150 1.51 -5.05 -18.54
C THR A 150 2.57 -3.96 -18.30
N TRP A 151 3.16 -3.87 -17.10
CA TRP A 151 4.08 -2.79 -16.74
C TRP A 151 5.41 -2.80 -17.53
N SER A 152 6.14 -1.67 -17.50
CA SER A 152 7.50 -1.56 -18.05
C SER A 152 8.50 -2.48 -17.31
N ARG A 153 9.63 -2.84 -17.93
CA ARG A 153 10.56 -3.89 -17.43
C ARG A 153 10.96 -3.71 -15.96
N ASP A 154 11.36 -2.51 -15.55
CA ASP A 154 11.85 -2.27 -14.18
C ASP A 154 10.73 -2.03 -13.16
N GLU A 155 9.59 -1.47 -13.58
CA GLU A 155 8.39 -1.44 -12.73
C GLU A 155 7.85 -2.85 -12.49
N LYS A 156 7.79 -3.69 -13.53
CA LYS A 156 7.39 -5.09 -13.48
C LYS A 156 8.30 -5.90 -12.56
N ARG A 157 9.62 -5.68 -12.61
CA ARG A 157 10.58 -6.24 -11.63
C ARG A 157 10.23 -5.83 -10.19
N ALA A 158 9.88 -4.57 -9.95
CA ALA A 158 9.48 -4.10 -8.62
C ALA A 158 8.12 -4.67 -8.15
N GLY A 159 7.11 -4.71 -9.02
CA GLY A 159 5.79 -5.29 -8.75
C GLY A 159 5.86 -6.79 -8.48
N THR A 160 6.62 -7.51 -9.31
CA THR A 160 6.90 -8.94 -9.14
C THR A 160 7.56 -9.21 -7.80
N LYS A 161 8.55 -8.40 -7.39
CA LYS A 161 9.19 -8.50 -6.07
C LYS A 161 8.19 -8.30 -4.93
N ALA A 162 7.28 -7.33 -5.04
CA ALA A 162 6.24 -7.09 -4.03
C ALA A 162 5.23 -8.25 -3.93
N LEU A 163 4.79 -8.81 -5.06
CA LEU A 163 3.85 -9.94 -5.12
C LEU A 163 4.49 -11.26 -4.66
N LEU A 164 5.75 -11.53 -5.03
CA LEU A 164 6.49 -12.68 -4.49
C LEU A 164 6.69 -12.54 -2.97
N GLN A 165 7.00 -11.35 -2.45
CA GLN A 165 7.11 -11.09 -1.01
C GLN A 165 5.77 -11.35 -0.29
N ALA A 166 4.65 -10.89 -0.87
CA ALA A 166 3.31 -11.20 -0.35
C ALA A 166 3.03 -12.71 -0.24
N LEU A 167 3.47 -13.51 -1.22
CA LEU A 167 3.33 -14.98 -1.20
C LEU A 167 4.30 -15.69 -0.23
N VAL A 168 5.31 -14.99 0.30
CA VAL A 168 6.15 -15.48 1.40
C VAL A 168 5.51 -15.21 2.74
N ASP A 169 5.02 -13.98 2.94
CA ASP A 169 4.58 -13.49 4.25
C ASP A 169 3.12 -13.86 4.56
N LYS A 170 2.33 -14.20 3.54
CA LYS A 170 0.87 -14.39 3.66
C LYS A 170 0.42 -15.63 2.89
N ARG A 171 -0.50 -16.38 3.51
CA ARG A 171 -1.27 -17.44 2.84
C ARG A 171 -2.43 -16.79 2.08
N ILE A 172 -2.28 -16.67 0.76
CA ILE A 172 -3.27 -16.10 -0.17
C ILE A 172 -3.70 -17.22 -1.12
N GLY A 173 -5.00 -17.30 -1.43
CA GLY A 173 -5.56 -18.28 -2.37
C GLY A 173 -5.44 -19.75 -1.95
N ARG A 174 -5.81 -20.63 -2.88
CA ARG A 174 -5.56 -22.07 -2.81
C ARG A 174 -4.10 -22.38 -3.16
N ARG A 175 -3.62 -23.59 -2.83
CA ARG A 175 -2.20 -23.98 -3.02
C ARG A 175 -1.81 -24.00 -4.50
N ASP A 176 -2.71 -24.49 -5.34
CA ASP A 176 -2.68 -24.56 -6.80
C ASP A 176 -2.65 -23.16 -7.45
N GLN A 177 -3.53 -22.24 -7.04
CA GLN A 177 -3.46 -20.83 -7.42
C GLN A 177 -2.09 -20.22 -7.07
N ALA A 178 -1.63 -20.37 -5.82
CA ALA A 178 -0.32 -19.89 -5.39
C ALA A 178 0.86 -20.58 -6.11
N GLN A 179 0.70 -21.80 -6.62
CA GLN A 179 1.67 -22.46 -7.48
C GLN A 179 1.74 -21.81 -8.86
N ALA A 180 0.58 -21.57 -9.49
CA ALA A 180 0.50 -20.88 -10.78
C ALA A 180 1.09 -19.46 -10.70
N TRP A 181 0.67 -18.69 -9.69
CA TRP A 181 1.14 -17.32 -9.44
C TRP A 181 2.64 -17.21 -9.30
N VAL A 182 3.29 -18.09 -8.53
CA VAL A 182 4.75 -18.06 -8.36
C VAL A 182 5.49 -18.23 -9.69
N TRP A 183 5.00 -19.07 -10.60
CA TRP A 183 5.64 -19.26 -11.91
C TRP A 183 5.26 -18.21 -12.95
N ARG A 184 4.04 -17.64 -12.89
CA ARG A 184 3.60 -16.47 -13.68
C ARG A 184 4.44 -15.23 -13.32
N LEU A 185 4.71 -15.03 -12.04
CA LEU A 185 5.62 -14.01 -11.52
C LEU A 185 7.09 -14.28 -11.89
N ALA A 186 7.52 -15.55 -11.87
CA ALA A 186 8.89 -15.90 -12.26
C ALA A 186 9.18 -15.64 -13.75
N SER A 187 8.22 -15.85 -14.65
CA SER A 187 8.43 -15.59 -16.09
C SER A 187 8.56 -14.09 -16.39
N TYR A 188 7.84 -13.22 -15.67
CA TYR A 188 8.01 -11.76 -15.75
C TYR A 188 9.41 -11.26 -15.36
N THR A 189 10.20 -12.07 -14.67
CA THR A 189 11.56 -11.74 -14.23
C THR A 189 12.61 -12.78 -14.64
N ARG A 190 12.32 -13.53 -15.71
CA ARG A 190 13.14 -14.58 -16.31
C ARG A 190 14.64 -14.22 -16.35
N ASP A 191 14.97 -13.06 -16.90
CA ASP A 191 16.35 -12.57 -17.07
C ASP A 191 17.16 -12.63 -15.77
N LEU A 192 16.59 -12.15 -14.65
CA LEU A 192 17.26 -12.11 -13.34
C LEU A 192 17.52 -13.52 -12.76
N HIS A 193 16.76 -14.51 -13.21
CA HIS A 193 16.90 -15.90 -12.80
C HIS A 193 17.88 -16.65 -13.72
N GLU A 194 17.93 -16.29 -15.01
CA GLU A 194 18.94 -16.75 -15.96
C GLU A 194 20.34 -16.18 -15.62
N GLU A 195 20.46 -14.87 -15.40
CA GLU A 195 21.69 -14.18 -14.96
C GLU A 195 22.32 -14.87 -13.74
N TYR A 196 21.52 -15.10 -12.68
CA TYR A 196 21.99 -15.80 -11.47
C TYR A 196 22.38 -17.26 -11.76
N ALA A 197 21.59 -17.99 -12.57
CA ALA A 197 21.85 -19.39 -12.84
C ALA A 197 23.12 -19.59 -13.70
N VAL A 198 23.37 -18.72 -14.67
CA VAL A 198 24.61 -18.70 -15.47
C VAL A 198 25.82 -18.33 -14.61
N GLN A 199 25.70 -17.32 -13.73
CA GLN A 199 26.79 -16.94 -12.81
C GLN A 199 27.15 -18.06 -11.83
N ARG A 200 26.15 -18.79 -11.28
CA ARG A 200 26.38 -19.88 -10.32
C ARG A 200 26.80 -21.19 -11.00
N TRP A 201 26.39 -21.42 -12.25
CA TRP A 201 26.63 -22.66 -12.99
C TRP A 201 26.62 -22.44 -14.52
N PRO A 202 27.80 -22.25 -15.16
CA PRO A 202 27.89 -21.85 -16.58
C PRO A 202 27.22 -22.79 -17.59
N GLU A 203 27.15 -24.10 -17.31
CA GLU A 203 26.42 -25.10 -18.14
C GLU A 203 24.93 -24.76 -18.31
N THR A 204 24.36 -23.91 -17.44
CA THR A 204 23.05 -23.27 -17.64
C THR A 204 22.89 -22.68 -19.05
N LYS A 205 23.89 -21.94 -19.55
CA LYS A 205 23.83 -21.30 -20.87
C LYS A 205 23.73 -22.34 -21.99
N ARG A 206 24.43 -23.47 -21.85
CA ARG A 206 24.39 -24.60 -22.80
C ARG A 206 23.06 -25.35 -22.73
N LEU A 207 22.52 -25.59 -21.54
CA LEU A 207 21.23 -26.30 -21.39
C LEU A 207 20.03 -25.46 -21.83
N LEU A 208 20.02 -24.15 -21.56
CA LEU A 208 18.99 -23.24 -22.07
C LEU A 208 19.12 -23.04 -23.58
N GLY A 209 20.34 -22.87 -24.10
CA GLY A 209 20.59 -22.82 -25.55
C GLY A 209 20.14 -24.09 -26.28
N LEU A 210 20.46 -25.28 -25.74
CA LEU A 210 19.98 -26.56 -26.26
C LEU A 210 18.45 -26.68 -26.24
N LEU A 211 17.78 -26.13 -25.23
CA LEU A 211 16.31 -26.13 -25.18
C LEU A 211 15.73 -25.20 -26.25
N VAL A 212 16.15 -23.93 -26.28
CA VAL A 212 15.65 -22.90 -27.21
C VAL A 212 15.90 -23.29 -28.67
N ASN A 213 17.10 -23.80 -28.99
CA ASN A 213 17.52 -24.14 -30.36
C ASN A 213 17.12 -25.57 -30.78
N SER A 214 16.08 -26.16 -30.16
CA SER A 214 15.60 -27.51 -30.50
C SER A 214 14.08 -27.54 -30.65
N ALA A 215 13.58 -28.34 -31.58
CA ALA A 215 12.15 -28.46 -31.90
C ALA A 215 11.65 -29.92 -31.75
N GLY A 216 10.33 -30.11 -31.83
CA GLY A 216 9.67 -31.42 -31.82
C GLY A 216 10.10 -32.35 -30.67
N ARG A 217 10.27 -33.64 -31.00
CA ARG A 217 10.68 -34.70 -30.05
C ARG A 217 12.08 -34.48 -29.45
N ALA A 218 12.95 -33.70 -30.11
CA ALA A 218 14.25 -33.31 -29.57
C ALA A 218 14.10 -32.27 -28.44
N HIS A 219 13.18 -31.32 -28.59
CA HIS A 219 12.84 -30.34 -27.54
C HIS A 219 12.35 -31.03 -26.26
N GLY A 220 11.46 -32.03 -26.38
CA GLY A 220 11.02 -32.85 -25.24
C GLY A 220 12.17 -33.63 -24.57
N LYS A 221 13.17 -34.11 -25.33
CA LYS A 221 14.39 -34.73 -24.76
C LYS A 221 15.24 -33.69 -24.02
N ASN A 222 15.45 -32.50 -24.58
CA ASN A 222 16.24 -31.43 -23.98
C ASN A 222 15.59 -30.85 -22.72
N ALA A 223 14.26 -30.68 -22.70
CA ALA A 223 13.50 -30.31 -21.51
C ALA A 223 13.68 -31.34 -20.38
N ARG A 224 13.63 -32.64 -20.70
CA ARG A 224 13.89 -33.73 -19.73
C ARG A 224 15.31 -33.67 -19.19
N LYS A 225 16.32 -33.45 -20.05
CA LYS A 225 17.73 -33.29 -19.66
C LYS A 225 17.93 -32.08 -18.74
N LEU A 226 17.38 -30.91 -19.07
CA LEU A 226 17.44 -29.71 -18.23
C LEU A 226 16.78 -29.96 -16.86
N VAL A 227 15.58 -30.56 -16.83
CA VAL A 227 14.88 -30.89 -15.58
C VAL A 227 15.64 -31.92 -14.75
N GLN A 228 16.30 -32.91 -15.35
CA GLN A 228 17.10 -33.89 -14.63
C GLN A 228 18.34 -33.24 -14.01
N SER A 229 19.05 -32.38 -14.77
CA SER A 229 20.20 -31.64 -14.25
C SER A 229 19.80 -30.65 -13.16
N ALA A 230 18.65 -29.96 -13.30
CA ALA A 230 18.12 -29.07 -12.27
C ALA A 230 17.93 -29.77 -10.92
N ARG A 231 17.49 -31.03 -10.90
CA ARG A 231 17.33 -31.82 -9.65
C ARG A 231 18.63 -32.14 -8.93
N LYS A 232 19.78 -32.07 -9.61
CA LYS A 232 21.11 -32.30 -9.00
C LYS A 232 21.69 -31.04 -8.34
N GLN A 233 21.03 -29.89 -8.48
CA GLN A 233 21.52 -28.60 -8.02
C GLN A 233 20.85 -28.14 -6.71
N ASP A 234 21.50 -27.21 -6.01
CA ASP A 234 20.95 -26.46 -4.89
C ASP A 234 19.50 -25.99 -5.19
N ARG A 235 18.58 -26.10 -4.22
CA ARG A 235 17.16 -25.68 -4.36
C ARG A 235 17.00 -24.34 -5.09
N ARG A 236 17.85 -23.37 -4.74
CA ARG A 236 17.85 -22.03 -5.34
C ARG A 236 18.21 -22.06 -6.83
N LEU A 237 19.31 -22.72 -7.20
CA LEU A 237 19.73 -22.85 -8.60
C LEU A 237 18.71 -23.66 -9.42
N ALA A 238 18.17 -24.74 -8.85
CA ALA A 238 17.10 -25.53 -9.46
C ALA A 238 15.84 -24.69 -9.76
N VAL A 239 15.43 -23.83 -8.82
CA VAL A 239 14.30 -22.89 -9.01
C VAL A 239 14.62 -21.84 -10.08
N SER A 240 15.79 -21.22 -10.02
CA SER A 240 16.22 -20.22 -11.00
C SER A 240 16.27 -20.78 -12.43
N LEU A 241 16.79 -21.99 -12.60
CA LEU A 241 16.89 -22.67 -13.90
C LEU A 241 15.50 -23.04 -14.47
N LEU A 242 14.54 -23.42 -13.63
CA LEU A 242 13.16 -23.72 -14.04
C LEU A 242 12.31 -22.47 -14.32
N ALA A 243 12.73 -21.31 -13.80
CA ALA A 243 12.19 -20.00 -14.17
C ALA A 243 12.82 -19.45 -15.46
N ALA A 244 14.12 -19.71 -15.68
CA ALA A 244 14.84 -19.35 -16.90
C ALA A 244 14.43 -20.22 -18.11
N ALA A 245 14.03 -21.47 -17.89
CA ALA A 245 13.60 -22.37 -18.96
C ALA A 245 12.22 -22.02 -19.53
N VAL A 246 12.17 -21.81 -20.84
CA VAL A 246 10.95 -21.63 -21.64
C VAL A 246 10.91 -22.72 -22.71
N ALA A 247 9.76 -23.38 -22.87
CA ALA A 247 9.50 -24.34 -23.92
C ALA A 247 8.49 -23.78 -24.93
N HIS A 248 8.61 -24.19 -26.19
CA HIS A 248 7.70 -23.79 -27.27
C HIS A 248 6.96 -24.98 -27.92
N THR A 249 7.27 -26.21 -27.51
CA THR A 249 6.48 -27.41 -27.90
C THR A 249 5.65 -27.91 -26.71
N PRO A 250 4.48 -28.53 -26.93
CA PRO A 250 3.64 -29.06 -25.85
C PRO A 250 4.37 -30.11 -25.00
N GLU A 251 5.16 -31.01 -25.62
CA GLU A 251 6.02 -31.98 -24.90
C GLU A 251 6.97 -31.28 -23.91
N GLY A 252 7.65 -30.22 -24.36
CA GLY A 252 8.64 -29.52 -23.53
C GLY A 252 7.98 -28.79 -22.37
N GLU A 253 6.89 -28.08 -22.64
CA GLU A 253 6.20 -27.30 -21.63
C GLU A 253 5.44 -28.20 -20.63
N GLU A 254 4.97 -29.39 -21.02
CA GLU A 254 4.47 -30.38 -20.06
C GLU A 254 5.59 -30.84 -19.10
N VAL A 255 6.78 -31.15 -19.64
CA VAL A 255 7.94 -31.56 -18.83
C VAL A 255 8.39 -30.45 -17.86
N LEU A 256 8.41 -29.19 -18.33
CA LEU A 256 8.71 -28.03 -17.48
C LEU A 256 7.62 -27.79 -16.45
N ARG A 257 6.34 -27.77 -16.84
CA ARG A 257 5.18 -27.62 -15.95
C ARG A 257 5.18 -28.69 -14.86
N GLY A 258 5.39 -29.95 -15.21
CA GLY A 258 5.52 -31.05 -14.24
C GLY A 258 6.70 -30.89 -13.28
N ALA A 259 7.79 -30.24 -13.70
CA ALA A 259 8.90 -29.89 -12.81
C ALA A 259 8.58 -28.70 -11.89
N ARG A 260 8.02 -27.62 -12.46
CA ARG A 260 7.57 -26.42 -11.76
C ARG A 260 6.53 -26.76 -10.67
N MET A 261 5.55 -27.62 -10.97
CA MET A 261 4.56 -28.12 -10.00
C MET A 261 5.20 -28.94 -8.86
N ARG A 262 6.10 -29.87 -9.18
CA ARG A 262 6.82 -30.67 -8.15
C ARG A 262 7.67 -29.81 -7.22
N MET A 263 8.34 -28.77 -7.74
CA MET A 263 9.13 -27.83 -6.93
C MET A 263 8.25 -26.92 -6.07
N ALA A 264 7.11 -26.46 -6.61
CA ALA A 264 6.20 -25.54 -5.92
C ALA A 264 5.21 -26.22 -4.95
N ARG A 265 5.40 -27.50 -4.59
CA ARG A 265 4.69 -28.18 -3.49
C ARG A 265 4.59 -27.34 -2.19
N LYS A 266 5.57 -26.47 -1.93
CA LYS A 266 5.52 -25.38 -0.93
C LYS A 266 5.77 -24.03 -1.66
N PRO A 267 4.75 -23.30 -2.14
CA PRO A 267 4.94 -22.17 -3.07
C PRO A 267 5.70 -20.99 -2.44
N SER A 268 5.41 -20.63 -1.20
CA SER A 268 6.14 -19.62 -0.42
C SER A 268 7.64 -19.91 -0.30
N ALA A 269 8.03 -21.20 -0.29
CA ALA A 269 9.43 -21.62 -0.26
C ALA A 269 10.09 -21.68 -1.66
N VAL A 270 9.34 -21.49 -2.75
CA VAL A 270 9.88 -21.18 -4.09
C VAL A 270 9.99 -19.66 -4.25
N ALA A 271 8.97 -18.91 -3.83
CA ALA A 271 9.00 -17.44 -3.81
C ALA A 271 10.20 -16.89 -3.03
N ARG A 272 10.55 -17.46 -1.86
CA ARG A 272 11.78 -17.10 -1.12
C ARG A 272 13.07 -17.30 -1.90
N GLU A 273 13.18 -18.33 -2.74
CA GLU A 273 14.38 -18.56 -3.56
C GLU A 273 14.47 -17.62 -4.76
N LEU A 274 13.32 -17.33 -5.41
CA LEU A 274 13.24 -16.33 -6.48
C LEU A 274 13.60 -14.93 -5.94
N LEU A 275 13.07 -14.54 -4.78
CA LEU A 275 13.34 -13.25 -4.12
C LEU A 275 14.84 -13.04 -3.81
N ARG A 276 15.58 -14.10 -3.48
CA ARG A 276 17.04 -14.04 -3.23
C ARG A 276 17.84 -13.64 -4.49
N ASN A 277 17.27 -13.82 -5.68
CA ASN A 277 17.91 -13.45 -6.96
C ASN A 277 17.73 -11.96 -7.31
N PHE A 278 16.74 -11.28 -6.73
CA PHE A 278 16.56 -9.85 -6.98
C PHE A 278 17.73 -9.07 -6.36
N PRO A 279 18.18 -7.97 -6.98
CA PRO A 279 19.20 -7.12 -6.39
C PRO A 279 18.78 -6.68 -4.97
N LYS A 280 19.68 -6.91 -4.01
CA LYS A 280 19.57 -6.32 -2.67
C LYS A 280 19.60 -4.81 -2.86
N GLY A 281 18.60 -4.11 -2.30
CA GLY A 281 18.42 -2.68 -2.51
C GLY A 281 19.70 -1.94 -2.13
N GLY A 282 20.38 -1.37 -3.13
CA GLY A 282 21.71 -0.83 -2.92
C GLY A 282 21.69 0.32 -1.93
N LYS A 283 22.39 0.16 -0.79
CA LYS A 283 22.84 1.29 0.04
C LYS A 283 23.77 2.15 -0.84
N LYS A 284 23.18 3.06 -1.63
CA LYS A 284 23.90 3.86 -2.64
C LYS A 284 25.09 4.55 -1.98
N ARG A 285 26.24 4.53 -2.68
CA ARG A 285 27.59 5.00 -2.28
C ARG A 285 27.70 6.53 -1.99
N ARG A 286 26.70 7.15 -1.38
CA ARG A 286 26.63 8.60 -1.12
C ARG A 286 27.74 9.11 -0.19
N ARG A 287 28.36 8.23 0.60
CA ARG A 287 29.51 8.55 1.48
C ARG A 287 30.85 8.81 0.76
N LYS A 288 31.01 8.52 -0.54
CA LYS A 288 32.33 8.66 -1.24
C LYS A 288 32.45 9.81 -2.26
N LYS A 289 31.56 10.83 -2.22
CA LYS A 289 31.75 12.10 -2.96
C LYS A 289 32.01 13.33 -2.07
N ASN A 290 31.73 13.25 -0.76
CA ASN A 290 31.98 14.34 0.20
C ASN A 290 33.34 14.25 0.93
N LYS A 291 34.18 13.23 0.65
CA LYS A 291 35.56 13.15 1.18
C LYS A 291 36.61 13.26 0.05
N LYS A 292 36.46 14.31 -0.78
CA LYS A 292 37.47 14.82 -1.72
C LYS A 292 37.22 16.30 -2.09
N LYS A 293 36.83 17.11 -1.10
CA LYS A 293 36.72 18.58 -1.22
C LYS A 293 36.92 19.30 0.14
N LYS A 294 37.95 18.86 0.86
CA LYS A 294 38.66 19.57 1.93
C LYS A 294 40.11 19.09 1.85
N ASP A 295 41.04 19.95 2.26
CA ASP A 295 42.50 19.83 2.15
C ASP A 295 43.03 20.19 0.74
N GLY A 296 43.94 21.19 0.69
CA GLY A 296 44.46 21.84 -0.52
C GLY A 296 44.15 23.35 -0.55
N GLU A 297 45.15 24.17 -0.23
CA GLU A 297 45.04 25.65 -0.11
C GLU A 297 45.82 26.37 -1.24
N ASN A 298 45.76 27.70 -1.28
CA ASN A 298 46.09 28.61 -2.42
C ASN A 298 47.60 29.02 -2.45
N PRO A 299 48.12 29.94 -3.32
CA PRO A 299 47.54 30.73 -4.44
C PRO A 299 48.44 30.80 -5.73
N GLU A 300 48.23 31.84 -6.57
CA GLU A 300 49.07 32.36 -7.69
C GLU A 300 49.18 31.47 -8.96
N VAL A 301 48.96 31.92 -10.21
CA VAL A 301 48.50 33.19 -10.86
C VAL A 301 47.74 32.80 -12.18
N GLU A 302 47.30 33.61 -13.17
CA GLU A 302 47.57 35.00 -13.62
C GLU A 302 46.38 35.62 -14.43
N ASN A 303 46.64 36.48 -15.43
CA ASN A 303 45.70 37.16 -16.35
C ASN A 303 45.06 36.22 -17.42
N THR A 304 44.11 36.61 -18.29
CA THR A 304 43.63 37.91 -18.82
C THR A 304 42.10 37.94 -19.09
N GLU A 305 41.47 39.12 -18.92
CA GLU A 305 40.34 39.70 -19.71
C GLU A 305 39.01 38.89 -19.89
N THR A 306 37.81 39.48 -20.03
CA THR A 306 37.40 40.89 -20.29
C THR A 306 36.12 41.30 -19.53
N THR A 307 35.79 42.59 -19.63
CA THR A 307 34.67 43.43 -19.15
C THR A 307 33.25 43.05 -19.68
N GLU A 308 32.08 43.57 -19.23
CA GLU A 308 31.63 44.46 -18.12
C GLU A 308 30.09 44.48 -17.95
N THR A 309 29.59 44.83 -16.74
CA THR A 309 28.28 45.49 -16.39
C THR A 309 26.92 44.90 -16.88
N THR A 310 25.74 45.11 -16.27
CA THR A 310 25.19 45.90 -15.12
C THR A 310 23.96 45.09 -14.60
N ALA A 311 23.60 44.92 -13.31
CA ALA A 311 23.18 45.87 -12.25
C ALA A 311 22.01 46.80 -12.68
N GLU A 312 20.96 47.11 -11.91
CA GLU A 312 20.65 47.09 -10.45
C GLU A 312 19.35 46.27 -10.17
N GLU A 313 18.93 45.80 -8.97
CA GLU A 313 18.62 46.41 -7.65
C GLU A 313 17.46 47.45 -7.71
N GLU A 314 16.58 47.68 -6.73
CA GLU A 314 16.49 47.44 -5.26
C GLU A 314 15.73 46.14 -4.85
N ALA A 315 15.78 45.56 -3.63
CA ALA A 315 15.79 46.05 -2.22
C ALA A 315 14.42 46.66 -1.79
N THR A 316 13.91 46.55 -0.54
CA THR A 316 14.45 46.29 0.82
C THR A 316 13.63 45.17 1.53
N GLY A 317 14.02 44.53 2.65
CA GLY A 317 14.27 45.01 4.02
C GLY A 317 13.10 44.59 4.95
N VAL A 318 13.23 44.24 6.25
CA VAL A 318 14.29 44.39 7.27
C VAL A 318 14.18 43.25 8.31
N GLU A 319 15.30 42.57 8.59
CA GLU A 319 15.87 42.09 9.89
C GLU A 319 14.97 41.43 11.00
N ALA A 320 15.45 40.92 12.16
CA ALA A 320 16.78 40.90 12.78
C ALA A 320 17.01 39.69 13.75
N SER A 321 18.28 39.33 13.98
CA SER A 321 18.85 38.75 15.23
C SER A 321 18.39 37.34 15.71
N ASP A 322 19.16 36.54 16.48
CA ASP A 322 20.53 36.73 17.02
C ASP A 322 21.32 35.38 17.11
N ALA A 323 22.61 35.44 17.50
CA ALA A 323 23.51 34.31 17.77
C ALA A 323 23.10 33.49 19.04
N GLY A 324 23.61 32.28 19.30
CA GLY A 324 24.99 31.91 19.71
C GLY A 324 24.91 31.26 21.12
N ASP A 325 25.82 30.42 21.62
CA ASP A 325 27.03 29.78 21.08
C ASP A 325 27.23 28.38 21.77
N THR A 326 28.38 27.75 21.59
CA THR A 326 28.87 26.43 22.04
C THR A 326 29.37 26.45 23.52
N ALA A 327 29.98 25.42 24.15
CA ALA A 327 30.56 24.14 23.75
C ALA A 327 30.68 23.13 24.93
N GLY A 328 30.98 21.85 24.62
CA GLY A 328 31.69 20.90 25.51
C GLY A 328 30.89 20.19 26.62
N ASP A 329 31.32 19.02 27.14
CA ASP A 329 32.31 18.06 26.61
C ASP A 329 32.09 16.62 27.17
N GLN A 330 32.84 15.66 26.61
CA GLN A 330 33.04 14.23 26.93
C GLN A 330 32.66 13.68 28.33
N ALA A 331 32.08 12.47 28.33
CA ALA A 331 32.78 11.24 28.77
C ALA A 331 32.00 9.95 28.41
N GLU A 332 32.69 8.81 28.34
CA GLU A 332 32.15 7.46 28.09
C GLU A 332 32.07 6.63 29.39
N ALA A 333 31.12 5.69 29.48
CA ALA A 333 31.29 4.39 30.17
C ALA A 333 30.10 3.45 29.89
N GLU A 334 30.37 2.14 29.82
CA GLU A 334 29.38 1.06 29.72
C GLU A 334 29.23 0.34 31.07
N THR A 335 28.06 -0.24 31.38
CA THR A 335 27.93 -1.55 32.07
C THR A 335 26.47 -2.03 32.12
N GLU A 336 26.28 -3.36 32.19
CA GLU A 336 25.00 -4.05 32.46
C GLU A 336 25.03 -4.72 33.85
N ALA A 337 23.87 -5.21 34.32
CA ALA A 337 23.67 -6.16 35.44
C ALA A 337 23.96 -5.68 36.89
N ASP A 338 23.36 -6.24 37.96
CA ASP A 338 22.03 -6.85 38.15
C ASP A 338 21.68 -6.94 39.67
N ASP A 339 20.38 -7.09 39.99
CA ASP A 339 19.75 -7.64 41.22
C ASP A 339 19.96 -7.01 42.64
N SER A 340 19.13 -7.46 43.60
CA SER A 340 19.16 -7.36 45.08
C SER A 340 18.57 -6.13 45.83
N GLU A 341 17.24 -6.14 45.93
CA GLU A 341 16.35 -5.97 47.10
C GLU A 341 16.59 -5.00 48.31
N ALA A 342 15.44 -4.47 48.81
CA ALA A 342 15.07 -4.22 50.23
C ALA A 342 15.16 -2.79 50.88
N THR A 343 13.97 -2.25 51.22
CA THR A 343 13.67 -1.16 52.19
C THR A 343 14.17 0.28 51.88
N GLU A 344 13.52 1.39 52.30
CA GLU A 344 12.42 1.60 53.26
C GLU A 344 11.27 2.54 52.74
N LYS A 345 10.51 3.27 53.59
CA LYS A 345 9.11 3.68 53.29
C LYS A 345 8.77 5.20 53.36
N LYS A 346 8.16 5.69 52.25
CA LYS A 346 7.08 6.73 52.20
C LYS A 346 7.43 8.19 52.62
N PRO A 347 6.54 9.20 52.42
CA PRO A 347 5.20 9.19 51.78
C PRO A 347 5.02 10.13 50.56
N ARG A 348 4.05 9.80 49.69
CA ARG A 348 3.56 10.67 48.58
C ARG A 348 2.32 11.45 49.03
N ARG A 349 2.24 12.77 48.75
CA ARG A 349 1.03 13.59 49.00
C ARG A 349 -0.04 13.33 47.92
N LYS A 350 -1.32 13.30 48.32
CA LYS A 350 -2.51 13.23 47.43
C LYS A 350 -3.22 14.61 47.35
N PRO A 351 -3.97 14.90 46.26
CA PRO A 351 -4.71 16.15 46.12
C PRO A 351 -5.97 16.21 47.01
N ARG A 352 -6.46 17.42 47.29
CA ARG A 352 -7.65 17.68 48.13
C ARG A 352 -8.92 17.75 47.27
N THR A 353 -9.90 16.90 47.55
CA THR A 353 -11.30 17.09 47.12
C THR A 353 -12.06 17.96 48.14
N ARG A 354 -13.24 18.47 47.77
CA ARG A 354 -14.09 19.32 48.61
C ARG A 354 -15.52 18.75 48.62
N ALA A 355 -16.07 18.55 49.82
CA ALA A 355 -17.44 18.04 50.05
C ALA A 355 -18.48 19.21 49.97
N LYS A 356 -19.81 19.05 50.13
CA LYS A 356 -20.55 18.14 51.04
C LYS A 356 -22.07 18.11 50.76
N ALA A 357 -22.73 16.98 51.07
CA ALA A 357 -24.18 16.82 51.36
C ALA A 357 -25.20 17.12 50.23
N LYS A 358 -26.47 16.67 50.27
CA LYS A 358 -27.28 16.00 51.33
C LYS A 358 -28.18 14.88 50.70
N ALA A 359 -28.86 14.04 51.49
CA ALA A 359 -29.55 12.83 51.01
C ALA A 359 -30.93 12.55 51.68
N SER A 360 -31.79 11.83 50.96
CA SER A 360 -32.98 11.02 51.36
C SER A 360 -33.49 10.32 50.08
N LYS A 361 -33.47 9.00 49.91
CA LYS A 361 -34.06 7.86 50.66
C LYS A 361 -35.58 7.71 50.41
N THR A 362 -35.89 6.75 49.55
CA THR A 362 -37.12 5.95 49.52
C THR A 362 -36.66 4.51 49.25
N GLU A 363 -37.31 3.51 49.83
CA GLU A 363 -36.91 2.09 49.72
C GLU A 363 -37.88 1.31 48.84
N ASP A 364 -37.34 0.37 48.06
CA ASP A 364 -38.09 -0.82 47.66
C ASP A 364 -38.24 -1.71 48.90
N ASP A 365 -39.40 -2.35 49.05
CA ASP A 365 -39.61 -3.45 49.99
C ASP A 365 -40.01 -4.70 49.20
N SER A 366 -39.49 -5.86 49.60
CA SER A 366 -39.58 -7.10 48.85
C SER A 366 -39.74 -8.29 49.78
N SER A 367 -40.89 -8.96 49.69
CA SER A 367 -41.16 -10.23 50.35
C SER A 367 -41.56 -11.27 49.32
N ASP A 368 -40.76 -12.33 49.20
CA ASP A 368 -41.15 -13.56 48.52
C ASP A 368 -42.40 -14.18 49.15
N GLU A 369 -43.26 -14.83 48.36
CA GLU A 369 -43.73 -16.20 48.62
C GLU A 369 -44.48 -16.78 47.41
N ASP A 370 -44.19 -18.06 47.14
CA ASP A 370 -44.77 -18.99 46.15
C ASP A 370 -44.79 -20.34 46.91
N PRO A 371 -45.86 -21.17 46.90
CA PRO A 371 -46.46 -21.70 45.67
C PRO A 371 -47.97 -22.00 45.72
N GLY A 372 -48.53 -22.52 44.61
CA GLY A 372 -49.61 -23.52 44.71
C GLY A 372 -50.75 -23.51 43.67
N GLU A 373 -51.05 -24.72 43.20
CA GLU A 373 -52.35 -25.37 42.92
C GLU A 373 -53.64 -24.69 43.45
N GLU A 374 -54.86 -24.86 42.89
CA GLU A 374 -55.36 -25.79 41.87
C GLU A 374 -56.68 -25.28 41.18
N VAL A 375 -57.13 -26.03 40.17
CA VAL A 375 -58.48 -26.22 39.57
C VAL A 375 -59.70 -25.43 40.15
N GLU A 376 -60.40 -24.67 39.29
CA GLU A 376 -61.74 -25.03 38.71
C GLU A 376 -61.98 -24.32 37.36
#